data_AF-A0A7T1T6L7-F1
#
_entry.id   AF-A0A7T1T6L7-F1
#
_cell.length_a   1.000
_cell.length_b   1.000
_cell.length_c   1.000
_cell.angle_alpha   90.00
_cell.angle_beta   90.00
_cell.angle_gamma   90.00
#
_symmetry.space_group_name_H-M   'P 1'
#
loop_
_entity.id
_entity.type
_entity.pdbx_description
1 polymer ?
#
loop_
_entity_poly.entity_id
_entity_poly.type
_entity_poly.pdbx_seq_one_letter_code
_entity_poly.pdbx_strand_id
1 'polypeptide(L)'
;MAHERFHQGDGSARYEGPATVVFPDGREAAVIASLMLRLDPSTVPDFSYDRHSTWGGSLTLAGDDEVDLFDAAPGILRLPDGRVGSFMATSGPREAGCSGLGPAPFGQAWDH
;
A
#
# COMPACT_ATOMS: atom_id res chain seq x y z
N MET A 1 -19.02 9.09 -16.34
CA MET A 1 -18.01 8.24 -17.01
C MET A 1 -17.46 7.32 -15.93
N ALA A 2 -17.66 6.01 -16.07
CA ALA A 2 -17.28 5.02 -15.06
C ALA A 2 -15.75 4.97 -14.93
N HIS A 3 -15.23 5.07 -13.70
CA HIS A 3 -13.82 4.80 -13.40
C HIS A 3 -13.61 3.29 -13.56
N GLU A 4 -12.83 2.90 -14.57
CA GLU A 4 -12.45 1.50 -14.79
C GLU A 4 -11.55 1.02 -13.65
N ARG A 5 -12.23 0.41 -12.68
CA ARG A 5 -11.74 -0.51 -11.67
C ARG A 5 -10.89 -1.60 -12.31
N PHE A 6 -9.68 -1.81 -11.78
CA PHE A 6 -8.81 -2.99 -11.97
C PHE A 6 -8.30 -3.25 -13.41
N HIS A 7 -7.00 -3.07 -13.62
CA HIS A 7 -6.29 -3.73 -14.70
C HIS A 7 -6.08 -5.22 -14.38
N GLN A 8 -7.08 -6.07 -14.69
CA GLN A 8 -6.88 -7.52 -14.78
C GLN A 8 -6.08 -7.82 -16.07
N GLY A 9 -4.86 -8.36 -15.96
CA GLY A 9 -4.22 -8.94 -17.15
C GLY A 9 -2.73 -9.28 -17.10
N ASP A 10 -1.92 -8.80 -16.16
CA ASP A 10 -0.45 -8.97 -16.22
C ASP A 10 0.16 -9.84 -15.11
N GLY A 11 -0.65 -10.45 -14.24
CA GLY A 11 -0.15 -11.32 -13.16
C GLY A 11 0.46 -10.56 -11.96
N SER A 12 0.52 -9.23 -12.00
CA SER A 12 1.06 -8.46 -10.89
C SER A 12 0.01 -8.28 -9.78
N ALA A 13 0.38 -8.64 -8.54
CA ALA A 13 -0.46 -8.39 -7.38
C ALA A 13 -0.52 -6.88 -7.12
N ARG A 14 -1.72 -6.30 -7.27
CA ARG A 14 -1.98 -4.88 -7.11
C ARG A 14 -3.17 -4.65 -6.18
N TYR A 15 -3.17 -3.50 -5.52
CA TYR A 15 -4.28 -2.99 -4.76
C TYR A 15 -4.55 -1.56 -5.16
N GLU A 16 -5.82 -1.25 -5.43
CA GLU A 16 -6.27 0.12 -5.66
C GLU A 16 -7.55 0.33 -4.84
N GLY A 17 -7.50 1.22 -3.86
CA GLY A 17 -8.63 1.40 -2.97
C GLY A 17 -8.37 2.20 -1.71
N PRO A 18 -9.39 2.35 -0.86
CA PRO A 18 -9.31 3.13 0.37
C PRO A 18 -8.43 2.46 1.41
N ALA A 19 -7.56 3.21 2.06
CA ALA A 19 -6.76 2.76 3.18
C ALA A 19 -6.63 3.87 4.24
N THR A 20 -6.04 3.53 5.37
CA THR A 20 -5.70 4.48 6.43
C THR A 20 -4.21 4.48 6.65
N VAL A 21 -3.60 5.67 6.61
CA VAL A 21 -2.22 5.89 7.07
C VAL A 21 -2.27 6.21 8.55
N VAL A 22 -1.49 5.48 9.35
CA VAL A 22 -1.23 5.79 10.76
C VAL A 22 0.17 6.35 10.87
N PHE A 23 0.28 7.56 11.38
CA PHE A 23 1.52 8.30 11.57
C PHE A 23 2.27 7.81 12.84
N PRO A 24 3.58 8.07 12.94
CA PRO A 24 4.36 7.74 14.14
C PRO A 24 3.79 8.31 15.45
N ASP A 25 3.11 9.45 15.38
CA ASP A 25 2.49 10.12 16.53
C ASP A 25 1.06 9.60 16.85
N GLY A 26 0.58 8.61 16.10
CA GLY A 26 -0.73 8.00 16.28
C GLY A 26 -1.87 8.73 15.57
N ARG A 27 -1.62 9.84 14.85
CA ARG A 27 -2.62 10.43 13.96
C ARG A 27 -2.97 9.42 12.85
N GLU A 28 -4.19 9.52 12.36
CA GLU A 28 -4.67 8.71 11.24
C GLU A 28 -5.18 9.63 10.12
N ALA A 29 -4.92 9.26 8.87
CA ALA A 29 -5.45 9.95 7.69
C ALA A 29 -6.01 8.96 6.68
N ALA A 30 -7.15 9.32 6.10
CA ALA A 30 -7.77 8.52 5.05
C ALA A 30 -7.08 8.77 3.71
N VAL A 31 -6.72 7.69 3.01
CA VAL A 31 -6.07 7.76 1.70
C VAL A 31 -6.75 6.85 0.69
N ILE A 32 -6.55 7.16 -0.59
CA ILE A 32 -6.65 6.20 -1.68
C ILE A 32 -5.25 5.70 -1.98
N ALA A 33 -5.04 4.38 -1.85
CA ALA A 33 -3.77 3.73 -2.12
C ALA A 33 -3.80 3.03 -3.47
N SER A 34 -2.72 3.18 -4.24
CA SER A 34 -2.41 2.37 -5.41
C SER A 34 -1.09 1.67 -5.15
N LEU A 35 -1.11 0.36 -4.96
CA LEU A 35 0.01 -0.45 -4.49
C LEU A 35 0.26 -1.62 -5.43
N MET A 36 1.52 -2.03 -5.52
CA MET A 36 1.94 -3.21 -6.26
C MET A 36 3.10 -3.91 -5.57
N LEU A 37 3.22 -5.22 -5.80
CA LEU A 37 4.50 -5.89 -5.58
C LEU A 37 5.52 -5.37 -6.60
N ARG A 38 6.77 -5.18 -6.16
CA ARG A 38 7.87 -4.82 -7.08
C ARG A 38 8.37 -6.00 -7.91
N LEU A 39 8.24 -7.19 -7.36
CA LEU A 39 8.51 -8.45 -8.05
C LEU A 39 7.19 -8.97 -8.68
N ASP A 40 7.26 -9.50 -9.89
CA ASP A 40 6.14 -10.23 -10.51
C ASP A 40 6.07 -11.67 -9.96
N PRO A 41 5.02 -12.02 -9.16
CA PRO A 41 4.88 -13.35 -8.59
C PRO A 41 4.83 -14.48 -9.62
N SER A 42 4.33 -14.20 -10.83
CA SER A 42 4.18 -15.21 -11.88
C SER A 42 5.53 -15.71 -12.42
N THR A 43 6.60 -14.94 -12.17
CA THR A 43 7.96 -15.27 -12.60
C THR A 43 8.77 -16.03 -11.56
N VAL A 44 8.22 -16.22 -10.35
CA VAL A 44 8.92 -16.86 -9.24
C VAL A 44 8.15 -18.10 -8.78
N PRO A 45 8.66 -19.31 -9.07
CA PRO A 45 8.09 -20.55 -8.53
C PRO A 45 8.01 -20.49 -7.00
N ASP A 46 6.90 -20.97 -6.44
CA ASP A 46 6.63 -21.00 -5.00
C ASP A 46 6.68 -19.61 -4.31
N PHE A 47 6.36 -18.54 -5.05
CA PHE A 47 6.28 -17.19 -4.49
C PHE A 47 5.32 -17.15 -3.29
N SER A 48 5.76 -16.46 -2.23
CA SER A 48 4.95 -16.23 -1.05
C SER A 48 5.11 -14.79 -0.56
N TYR A 49 4.02 -14.23 -0.01
CA TYR A 49 4.01 -12.88 0.55
C TYR A 49 4.63 -12.88 1.94
N ASP A 50 5.95 -13.04 2.01
CA ASP A 50 6.69 -13.17 3.26
C ASP A 50 7.42 -11.89 3.67
N ARG A 51 8.25 -11.99 4.71
CA ARG A 51 9.09 -10.89 5.21
C ARG A 51 10.09 -10.32 4.17
N HIS A 52 10.34 -11.04 3.07
CA HIS A 52 11.27 -10.64 2.01
C HIS A 52 10.56 -9.98 0.82
N SER A 53 9.22 -9.95 0.82
CA SER A 53 8.44 -9.22 -0.16
C SER A 53 8.76 -7.73 -0.12
N THR A 54 8.84 -7.13 -1.31
CA THR A 54 8.97 -5.68 -1.47
C THR A 54 7.77 -5.17 -2.26
N TRP A 55 7.17 -4.11 -1.76
CA TRP A 55 5.98 -3.50 -2.36
C TRP A 55 6.10 -1.98 -2.32
N GLY A 56 5.32 -1.31 -3.14
CA GLY A 56 5.29 0.14 -3.17
C GLY A 56 4.20 0.66 -4.10
N GLY A 57 4.13 1.97 -4.21
CA GLY A 57 3.12 2.64 -5.02
C GLY A 57 2.90 4.06 -4.55
N SER A 58 1.66 4.55 -4.64
CA SER A 58 1.28 5.90 -4.23
C SER A 58 0.10 5.90 -3.25
N LEU A 59 0.09 6.92 -2.39
CA LEU A 59 -0.97 7.21 -1.42
C LEU A 59 -1.45 8.64 -1.68
N THR A 60 -2.76 8.84 -1.81
CA THR A 60 -3.35 10.16 -2.02
C THR A 60 -4.36 10.44 -0.92
N LEU A 61 -4.28 11.59 -0.24
CA LEU A 61 -5.28 11.98 0.76
C LEU A 61 -6.69 11.98 0.16
N ALA A 62 -7.61 11.28 0.81
CA ALA A 62 -8.99 11.12 0.34
C ALA A 62 -9.89 12.31 0.72
N GLY A 63 -9.44 13.18 1.63
CA GLY A 63 -10.17 14.35 2.11
C GLY A 63 -9.35 15.64 2.11
N ASP A 64 -9.80 16.60 2.92
CA ASP A 64 -9.18 17.92 3.09
C ASP A 64 -8.23 17.96 4.30
N ASP A 65 -7.79 16.81 4.79
CA ASP A 65 -6.83 16.72 5.90
C ASP A 65 -5.56 17.52 5.58
N GLU A 66 -5.16 18.42 6.49
CA GLU A 66 -3.94 19.22 6.38
C GLU A 66 -2.73 18.47 6.95
N VAL A 67 -2.59 17.19 6.62
CA VAL A 67 -1.43 16.38 7.01
C VAL A 67 -0.44 16.26 5.86
N ASP A 68 0.85 16.18 6.20
CA ASP A 68 1.90 15.87 5.24
C ASP A 68 2.17 14.37 5.27
N LEU A 69 1.78 13.63 4.22
CA LEU A 69 2.02 12.19 4.12
C LEU A 69 3.51 11.82 4.19
N PHE A 70 4.42 12.75 3.90
CA PHE A 70 5.85 12.53 4.08
C PHE A 70 6.26 12.37 5.55
N ASP A 71 5.49 12.96 6.48
CA ASP A 71 5.70 12.81 7.93
C ASP A 71 5.33 11.40 8.44
N ALA A 72 4.62 10.61 7.63
CA ALA A 72 4.28 9.23 7.95
C ALA A 72 5.46 8.27 7.72
N ALA A 73 6.72 8.67 7.94
CA ALA A 73 7.90 7.84 7.68
C ALA A 73 8.70 7.55 8.97
N PRO A 74 8.74 6.31 9.48
CA PRO A 74 7.99 5.13 9.01
C PRO A 74 6.51 5.22 9.38
N GLY A 75 5.66 4.71 8.50
CA GLY A 75 4.21 4.76 8.65
C GLY A 75 3.63 3.36 8.63
N ILE A 76 2.37 3.28 9.06
CA ILE A 76 1.60 2.06 8.98
C ILE A 76 0.44 2.29 8.01
N LEU A 77 0.32 1.43 7.02
CA LEU A 77 -0.81 1.38 6.12
C LEU A 77 -1.77 0.28 6.57
N ARG A 78 -3.01 0.65 6.89
CA ARG A 78 -4.08 -0.26 7.29
C ARG A 78 -5.12 -0.33 6.18
N LEU A 79 -5.40 -1.54 5.70
CA LEU A 79 -6.45 -1.79 4.73
C LEU A 79 -7.81 -2.01 5.43
N PRO A 80 -8.94 -1.87 4.71
CA PRO A 80 -10.28 -1.98 5.30
C PRO A 80 -10.60 -3.34 5.93
N ASP A 81 -9.92 -4.40 5.50
CA ASP A 81 -10.06 -5.76 6.05
C ASP A 81 -9.15 -6.02 7.27
N GLY A 82 -8.46 -4.99 7.77
CA GLY A 82 -7.60 -5.07 8.93
C GLY A 82 -6.18 -5.55 8.64
N ARG A 83 -5.83 -5.86 7.38
CA ARG A 83 -4.43 -6.13 7.02
C ARG A 83 -3.59 -4.87 7.17
N VAL A 84 -2.35 -5.05 7.60
CA VAL A 84 -1.44 -3.95 7.96
C VAL A 84 -0.07 -4.16 7.34
N GLY A 85 0.54 -3.08 6.84
CA GLY A 85 1.91 -3.07 6.34
C GLY A 85 2.65 -1.83 6.79
N SER A 86 3.93 -1.97 7.14
CA SER A 86 4.80 -0.81 7.37
C SER A 86 5.36 -0.30 6.05
N PHE A 87 5.44 1.02 5.91
CA PHE A 87 6.01 1.66 4.73
C PHE A 87 6.85 2.89 5.11
N MET A 88 7.66 3.31 4.15
CA MET A 88 8.34 4.60 4.13
C MET A 88 7.68 5.47 3.07
N ALA A 89 7.27 6.69 3.43
CA ALA A 89 6.92 7.70 2.45
C ALA A 89 8.20 8.16 1.70
N THR A 90 8.12 8.34 0.40
CA THR A 90 9.28 8.61 -0.46
C THR A 90 9.22 9.97 -1.16
N SER A 91 8.07 10.63 -1.16
CA SER A 91 7.87 11.94 -1.80
C SER A 91 6.55 12.56 -1.31
N GLY A 92 6.41 13.88 -1.42
CA GLY A 92 5.12 14.60 -1.54
C GLY A 92 4.19 14.65 -0.30
N PRO A 93 3.48 15.78 -0.08
CA PRO A 93 2.63 15.95 1.10
C PRO A 93 1.22 15.39 0.95
N ARG A 94 0.53 15.68 -0.16
CA ARG A 94 -0.86 15.24 -0.38
C ARG A 94 -0.95 13.94 -1.18
N GLU A 95 0.01 13.75 -2.07
CA GLU A 95 0.22 12.51 -2.81
C GLU A 95 1.66 12.08 -2.54
N ALA A 96 1.80 10.91 -1.94
CA ALA A 96 3.08 10.37 -1.54
C ALA A 96 3.40 9.06 -2.22
N GLY A 97 4.62 8.94 -2.74
CA GLY A 97 5.18 7.64 -3.05
C GLY A 97 5.39 6.86 -1.76
N CYS A 98 5.23 5.55 -1.79
CA CYS A 98 5.47 4.68 -0.66
C CYS A 98 6.27 3.44 -1.05
N SER A 99 7.04 2.93 -0.10
CA SER A 99 7.74 1.65 -0.21
C SER A 99 7.66 0.89 1.09
N GLY A 100 7.26 -0.37 1.04
CA GLY A 100 7.22 -1.26 2.19
C GLY A 100 8.09 -2.50 2.01
N LEU A 101 8.48 -3.07 3.15
CA LEU A 101 9.18 -4.34 3.27
C LEU A 101 8.33 -5.29 4.10
N GLY A 102 8.38 -6.57 3.74
CA GLY A 102 7.64 -7.63 4.41
C GLY A 102 6.31 -7.95 3.73
N PRO A 103 5.42 -8.70 4.39
CA PRO A 103 4.20 -9.18 3.75
C PRO A 103 3.42 -7.99 3.23
N ALA A 104 3.19 -7.96 1.92
CA ALA A 104 2.42 -6.90 1.31
C ALA A 104 1.01 -6.92 1.90
N PRO A 105 0.49 -5.80 2.43
CA PRO A 105 -0.79 -5.80 3.13
C PRO A 105 -1.97 -6.13 2.23
N PHE A 106 -1.76 -6.18 0.91
CA PHE A 106 -2.76 -6.52 -0.10
C PHE A 106 -2.59 -7.93 -0.71
N GLY A 107 -1.52 -8.64 -0.42
CA GLY A 107 -1.34 -10.03 -0.84
C GLY A 107 -2.35 -10.97 -0.18
N GLN A 108 -2.62 -12.13 -0.80
CA GLN A 108 -3.42 -13.16 -0.13
C GLN A 108 -2.79 -13.50 1.23
N ALA A 109 -3.61 -13.50 2.27
CA ALA A 109 -3.18 -13.90 3.60
C ALA A 109 -2.67 -15.35 3.55
N TRP A 110 -1.58 -15.63 4.26
CA TRP A 110 -1.13 -17.00 4.47
C TRP A 110 -2.18 -17.72 5.33
N ASP A 111 -2.99 -18.57 4.70
CA ASP A 111 -3.71 -19.62 5.41
C ASP A 111 -2.74 -20.79 5.60
N HIS A 112 -2.50 -21.11 6.87
CA HIS A 112 -1.50 -22.09 7.33
C HIS A 112 -2.07 -23.50 7.39
#